data_AF-A0A0S9KF24-F1
#
_entry.id   AF-A0A0S9KF24-F1
#
_cell.length_a   1.000
_cell.length_b   1.000
_cell.length_c   1.000
_cell.angle_alpha   90.00
_cell.angle_beta   90.00
_cell.angle_gamma   90.00
#
_symmetry.space_group_name_H-M   'P 1'
#
loop_
_entity.id
_entity.type
_entity.pdbx_description
1 polymer ?
#
loop_
_entity_poly.entity_id
_entity_poly.type
_entity_poly.pdbx_seq_one_letter_code
_entity_poly.pdbx_strand_id
1 'polypeptide(L)'
;MELDNHDHHLAYRLLGVGSTDGQSIDRHQNTGRFLYRHAGSLMEEVTIACFAHAFPGSGKQMIDNTVGTKPAQFEIDCLVGQDAIEIKWRDATTDGDHVSKELARLTTIAAAGLRPVRLMYFEPQRQQARKIQGRLRESYLQSGGEYHSGDDAWIYVESRTTVDLRSVLEDLSSHLR
;
A
#
# COMPACT_ATOMS: atom_id res chain seq x y z
N MET A 1 24.44 -8.08 -8.26
CA MET A 1 24.58 -7.01 -9.28
C MET A 1 25.88 -7.14 -10.06
N GLU A 2 27.08 -7.00 -9.47
CA GLU A 2 28.34 -7.17 -10.26
C GLU A 2 28.60 -8.61 -10.71
N LEU A 3 27.94 -9.59 -10.10
CA LEU A 3 28.02 -11.01 -10.46
C LEU A 3 26.79 -11.48 -11.25
N ASP A 4 25.87 -10.57 -11.61
CA ASP A 4 24.63 -10.95 -12.28
C ASP A 4 24.91 -11.21 -13.77
N ASN A 5 24.20 -12.17 -14.35
CA ASN A 5 24.22 -12.37 -15.79
C ASN A 5 23.59 -11.13 -16.48
N HIS A 6 24.26 -10.60 -17.52
CA HIS A 6 23.83 -9.43 -18.29
C HIS A 6 23.35 -9.78 -19.71
N ASP A 7 23.01 -11.06 -19.99
CA ASP A 7 22.52 -11.50 -21.30
C ASP A 7 21.28 -10.70 -21.76
N HIS A 8 20.41 -10.29 -20.82
CA HIS A 8 19.23 -9.47 -21.11
C HIS A 8 19.58 -8.08 -21.66
N HIS A 9 20.82 -7.60 -21.50
CA HIS A 9 21.26 -6.32 -22.07
C HIS A 9 21.29 -6.35 -23.60
N LEU A 10 21.19 -7.52 -24.24
CA LEU A 10 20.89 -7.59 -25.67
C LEU A 10 19.61 -6.83 -26.02
N ALA A 11 18.55 -6.95 -25.22
CA ALA A 11 17.31 -6.21 -25.43
C ALA A 11 17.51 -4.70 -25.31
N TYR A 12 18.31 -4.25 -24.34
CA TYR A 12 18.64 -2.83 -24.15
C TYR A 12 19.40 -2.27 -25.36
N ARG A 13 20.39 -3.02 -25.87
CA ARG A 13 21.15 -2.64 -27.06
C ARG A 13 20.29 -2.56 -28.32
N LEU A 14 19.34 -3.49 -28.50
CA LEU A 14 18.38 -3.44 -29.61
C LEU A 14 17.49 -2.18 -29.56
N LEU A 15 17.27 -1.63 -28.37
CA LEU A 15 16.56 -0.36 -28.15
C LEU A 15 17.47 0.88 -28.19
N GLY A 16 18.76 0.70 -28.53
CA GLY A 16 19.74 1.79 -28.61
C GLY A 16 20.34 2.23 -27.27
N VAL A 17 20.15 1.45 -26.19
CA VAL A 17 20.70 1.75 -24.86
C VAL A 17 22.06 1.05 -24.69
N GLY A 18 23.09 1.82 -24.35
CA GLY A 18 24.43 1.31 -24.11
C GLY A 18 24.54 0.48 -22.82
N SER A 19 25.57 -0.36 -22.71
CA SER A 19 25.74 -1.28 -21.57
C SER A 19 25.85 -0.54 -20.22
N THR A 20 26.57 0.58 -20.17
CA THR A 20 26.71 1.39 -18.94
C THR A 20 25.36 1.96 -18.48
N ASP A 21 24.57 2.48 -19.41
CA ASP A 21 23.23 3.01 -19.11
C ASP A 21 22.28 1.90 -18.68
N GLY A 22 22.36 0.73 -19.34
CA GLY A 22 21.60 -0.46 -18.95
C GLY A 22 21.89 -0.91 -17.52
N GLN A 23 23.17 -0.97 -17.12
CA GLN A 23 23.56 -1.29 -15.74
C GLN A 23 23.06 -0.25 -14.74
N SER A 24 23.13 1.04 -15.09
CA SER A 24 22.62 2.13 -14.25
C SER A 24 21.10 2.03 -14.05
N ILE A 25 20.36 1.75 -15.13
CA ILE A 25 18.91 1.54 -15.08
C ILE A 25 18.56 0.37 -14.15
N ASP A 26 19.23 -0.77 -14.30
CA ASP A 26 19.01 -1.95 -13.45
C ASP A 26 19.28 -1.61 -11.97
N ARG A 27 20.37 -0.89 -11.69
CA ARG A 27 20.74 -0.45 -10.34
C ARG A 27 19.70 0.49 -9.73
N HIS A 28 19.21 1.46 -10.49
CA HIS A 28 18.20 2.39 -10.03
C HIS A 28 16.85 1.71 -9.83
N GLN A 29 16.47 0.79 -10.73
CA GLN A 29 15.24 0.02 -10.61
C GLN A 29 15.26 -0.84 -9.34
N ASN A 30 16.38 -1.52 -9.06
CA ASN A 30 16.54 -2.35 -7.88
C ASN A 30 16.58 -1.54 -6.58
N THR A 31 17.35 -0.44 -6.55
CA THR A 31 17.38 0.48 -5.40
C THR A 31 15.99 1.08 -5.15
N GLY A 32 15.29 1.47 -6.21
CA GLY A 32 13.92 1.97 -6.14
C GLY A 32 12.96 0.95 -5.55
N ARG A 33 12.99 -0.31 -6.04
CA ARG A 33 12.18 -1.41 -5.50
C ARG A 33 12.46 -1.68 -4.03
N PHE A 34 13.73 -1.70 -3.64
CA PHE A 34 14.15 -1.88 -2.25
C PHE A 34 13.54 -0.78 -1.36
N LEU A 35 13.76 0.49 -1.71
CA LEU A 35 13.24 1.62 -0.94
C LEU A 35 11.71 1.60 -0.86
N TYR A 36 11.03 1.38 -1.99
CA TYR A 36 9.56 1.36 -2.04
C TYR A 36 8.96 0.25 -1.17
N ARG A 37 9.59 -0.92 -1.15
CA ARG A 37 9.18 -2.04 -0.28
C ARG A 37 9.33 -1.65 1.19
N HIS A 38 10.50 -1.16 1.59
CA HIS A 38 10.77 -0.83 2.99
C HIS A 38 9.98 0.38 3.49
N ALA A 39 9.74 1.39 2.65
CA ALA A 39 8.85 2.50 2.99
C ALA A 39 7.41 2.02 3.21
N GLY A 40 6.93 1.07 2.38
CA GLY A 40 5.63 0.44 2.56
C GLY A 40 5.52 -0.33 3.87
N SER A 41 6.45 -1.26 4.12
CA SER A 41 6.48 -2.04 5.37
C SER A 41 6.61 -1.15 6.60
N LEU A 42 7.47 -0.13 6.57
CA LEU A 42 7.61 0.81 7.68
C LEU A 42 6.27 1.47 8.01
N MET A 43 5.60 2.06 7.03
CA MET A 43 4.33 2.75 7.26
C MET A 43 3.23 1.81 7.74
N GLU A 44 3.19 0.58 7.23
CA GLU A 44 2.26 -0.46 7.69
C GLU A 44 2.53 -0.83 9.15
N GLU A 45 3.77 -1.17 9.50
CA GLU A 45 4.17 -1.59 10.84
C GLU A 45 3.92 -0.50 11.90
N VAL A 46 4.30 0.76 11.62
CA VAL A 46 4.07 1.86 12.59
C VAL A 46 2.58 2.18 12.76
N THR A 47 1.79 2.04 11.70
CA THR A 47 0.32 2.22 11.78
C THR A 47 -0.29 1.10 12.62
N ILE A 48 0.08 -0.15 12.36
CA ILE A 48 -0.36 -1.30 13.16
C ILE A 48 0.05 -1.12 14.62
N ALA A 49 1.25 -0.62 14.91
CA ALA A 49 1.69 -0.36 16.28
C ALA A 49 0.80 0.67 17.00
N CYS A 50 0.39 1.76 16.32
CA CYS A 50 -0.58 2.71 16.88
C CYS A 50 -1.91 2.04 17.21
N PHE A 51 -2.45 1.21 16.31
CA PHE A 51 -3.70 0.49 16.55
C PHE A 51 -3.57 -0.58 17.62
N ALA A 52 -2.46 -1.32 17.68
CA ALA A 52 -2.22 -2.32 18.72
C ALA A 52 -2.12 -1.69 20.11
N HIS A 53 -1.55 -0.48 20.20
CA HIS A 53 -1.51 0.28 21.45
C HIS A 53 -2.91 0.70 21.93
N ALA A 54 -3.74 1.23 21.03
CA ALA A 54 -5.09 1.69 21.36
C ALA A 54 -6.13 0.55 21.47
N PHE A 55 -5.92 -0.53 20.73
CA PHE A 55 -6.82 -1.68 20.59
C PHE A 55 -5.99 -2.98 20.67
N PRO A 56 -5.78 -3.55 21.88
CA PRO A 56 -4.92 -4.73 22.07
C PRO A 56 -5.33 -6.00 21.31
N GLY A 57 -6.55 -6.07 20.79
CA GLY A 57 -7.04 -7.17 19.95
C GLY A 57 -6.92 -6.92 18.45
N SER A 58 -6.31 -5.80 18.03
CA SER A 58 -6.11 -5.49 16.62
C SER A 58 -4.87 -6.18 16.03
N GLY A 59 -4.86 -6.34 14.71
CA GLY A 59 -3.71 -6.88 14.01
C GLY A 59 -4.06 -7.52 12.68
N LYS A 60 -3.08 -8.17 12.06
CA LYS A 60 -3.23 -8.83 10.77
C LYS A 60 -4.19 -10.02 10.85
N GLN A 61 -5.04 -10.18 9.84
CA GLN A 61 -5.94 -11.32 9.74
C GLN A 61 -6.06 -11.81 8.30
N MET A 62 -6.12 -13.13 8.13
CA MET A 62 -6.47 -13.75 6.85
C MET A 62 -7.99 -13.96 6.76
N ILE A 63 -8.56 -13.68 5.59
CA ILE A 63 -9.96 -13.93 5.27
C ILE A 63 -10.06 -14.79 4.02
N ASP A 64 -10.94 -15.79 4.06
CA ASP A 64 -11.18 -16.66 2.90
C ASP A 64 -11.85 -15.90 1.76
N ASN A 65 -11.34 -16.08 0.54
CA ASN A 65 -11.95 -15.52 -0.66
C ASN A 65 -13.22 -16.31 -1.01
N THR A 66 -14.37 -15.75 -0.63
CA THR A 66 -15.69 -16.33 -0.90
C THR A 66 -16.29 -15.89 -2.23
N VAL A 67 -15.65 -14.93 -2.92
CA VAL A 67 -16.17 -14.29 -4.13
C VAL A 67 -15.50 -14.82 -5.40
N GLY A 68 -14.25 -15.27 -5.29
CA GLY A 68 -13.46 -15.79 -6.41
C GLY A 68 -12.61 -16.99 -6.03
N THR A 69 -11.81 -17.47 -6.99
CA THR A 69 -10.96 -18.65 -6.81
C THR A 69 -9.50 -18.33 -6.54
N LYS A 70 -9.07 -17.09 -6.83
CA LYS A 70 -7.69 -16.64 -6.62
C LYS A 70 -7.63 -15.15 -6.23
N PRO A 71 -6.81 -14.78 -5.23
CA PRO A 71 -6.13 -15.67 -4.29
C PRO A 71 -7.13 -16.45 -3.42
N ALA A 72 -6.70 -17.53 -2.76
CA ALA A 72 -7.59 -18.33 -1.90
C ALA A 72 -7.99 -17.57 -0.63
N GLN A 73 -7.11 -16.70 -0.14
CA GLN A 73 -7.34 -15.83 1.00
C GLN A 73 -6.82 -14.43 0.69
N PHE A 74 -7.40 -13.43 1.32
CA PHE A 74 -6.86 -12.07 1.38
C PHE A 74 -6.29 -11.82 2.77
N GLU A 75 -5.19 -11.09 2.84
CA GLU A 75 -4.71 -10.50 4.10
C GLU A 75 -5.43 -9.16 4.31
N ILE A 76 -5.84 -8.92 5.55
CA ILE A 76 -6.24 -7.63 6.11
C ILE A 76 -5.04 -7.13 6.91
N ASP A 77 -4.50 -5.96 6.55
CA ASP A 77 -3.29 -5.43 7.19
C ASP A 77 -3.51 -5.16 8.69
N CYS A 78 -4.68 -4.63 9.06
CA CYS A 78 -5.09 -4.46 10.46
C CYS A 78 -6.62 -4.56 10.64
N LEU A 79 -7.10 -5.55 11.37
CA LEU A 79 -8.49 -5.63 11.81
C LEU A 79 -8.66 -4.92 13.16
N VAL A 80 -9.60 -3.97 13.26
CA VAL A 80 -9.95 -3.27 14.51
C VAL A 80 -11.45 -3.36 14.72
N GLY A 81 -11.90 -4.32 15.54
CA GLY A 81 -13.32 -4.61 15.69
C GLY A 81 -13.91 -5.10 14.37
N GLN A 82 -14.79 -4.30 13.74
CA GLN A 82 -15.35 -4.61 12.41
C GLN A 82 -14.58 -3.93 11.27
N ASP A 83 -13.63 -3.03 11.56
CA ASP A 83 -12.90 -2.27 10.55
C ASP A 83 -11.73 -3.09 10.01
N ALA A 84 -11.84 -3.54 8.76
CA ALA A 84 -10.77 -4.21 8.03
C ALA A 84 -9.94 -3.17 7.28
N ILE A 85 -8.82 -2.77 7.87
CA ILE A 85 -7.99 -1.66 7.40
C ILE A 85 -6.91 -2.20 6.45
N GLU A 86 -6.91 -1.68 5.22
CA GLU A 86 -5.82 -1.79 4.25
C GLU A 86 -4.96 -0.52 4.33
N ILE A 87 -3.66 -0.69 4.57
CA ILE A 87 -2.70 0.39 4.77
C ILE A 87 -1.83 0.54 3.51
N LYS A 88 -1.73 1.77 3.03
CA LYS A 88 -0.87 2.14 1.91
C LYS A 88 -0.07 3.38 2.27
N TRP A 89 1.26 3.28 2.17
CA TRP A 89 2.07 4.50 2.21
C TRP A 89 1.77 5.37 0.98
N ARG A 90 1.69 4.76 -0.21
CA ARG A 90 1.37 5.41 -1.48
C ARG A 90 0.88 4.37 -2.47
N ASP A 91 -0.15 4.68 -3.25
CA ASP A 91 -0.57 3.83 -4.37
C ASP A 91 -0.47 4.57 -5.70
N ALA A 92 0.49 4.16 -6.52
CA ALA A 92 0.73 4.68 -7.86
C ALA A 92 0.24 3.72 -8.96
N THR A 93 -0.60 2.74 -8.61
CA THR A 93 -1.15 1.77 -9.54
C THR A 93 -1.84 2.45 -10.71
N THR A 94 -1.42 2.06 -11.91
CA THR A 94 -2.09 2.41 -13.17
C THR A 94 -2.65 1.19 -13.90
N ASP A 95 -2.41 0.00 -13.35
CA ASP A 95 -2.74 -1.29 -13.93
C ASP A 95 -4.11 -1.79 -13.45
N GLY A 96 -4.92 -2.29 -14.39
CA GLY A 96 -6.27 -2.78 -14.14
C GLY A 96 -6.29 -4.04 -13.29
N ASP A 97 -5.28 -4.92 -13.41
CA ASP A 97 -5.24 -6.18 -12.68
C ASP A 97 -5.15 -5.96 -11.16
N HIS A 98 -4.37 -4.96 -10.74
CA HIS A 98 -4.27 -4.56 -9.35
C HIS A 98 -5.58 -3.97 -8.82
N VAL A 99 -6.32 -3.21 -9.63
CA VAL A 99 -7.63 -2.67 -9.27
C VAL A 99 -8.67 -3.78 -9.11
N SER A 100 -8.70 -4.74 -10.05
CA SER A 100 -9.64 -5.87 -9.97
C SER A 100 -9.41 -6.72 -8.72
N LYS A 101 -8.15 -6.94 -8.32
CA LYS A 101 -7.82 -7.63 -7.06
C LYS A 101 -8.33 -6.87 -5.84
N GLU A 102 -8.18 -5.55 -5.83
CA GLU A 102 -8.70 -4.70 -4.74
C GLU A 102 -10.22 -4.77 -4.64
N LEU A 103 -10.93 -4.71 -5.77
CA LEU A 103 -12.39 -4.85 -5.79
C LEU A 103 -12.87 -6.23 -5.29
N ALA A 104 -12.14 -7.30 -5.63
CA ALA A 104 -12.42 -8.65 -5.13
C ALA A 104 -12.21 -8.75 -3.61
N ARG A 105 -11.13 -8.13 -3.11
CA ARG A 105 -10.85 -8.02 -1.67
C ARG A 105 -11.99 -7.28 -0.95
N LEU A 106 -12.36 -6.10 -1.44
CA LEU A 106 -13.45 -5.29 -0.89
C LEU A 106 -14.75 -6.09 -0.77
N THR A 107 -15.12 -6.77 -1.85
CA THR A 107 -16.34 -7.57 -1.88
C THR A 107 -16.28 -8.73 -0.87
N THR A 108 -15.11 -9.36 -0.74
CA THR A 108 -14.89 -10.46 0.23
C THR A 108 -15.01 -9.96 1.67
N ILE A 109 -14.38 -8.83 1.99
CA ILE A 109 -14.43 -8.21 3.31
C ILE A 109 -15.88 -7.84 3.68
N ALA A 110 -16.59 -7.17 2.77
CA ALA A 110 -17.98 -6.79 2.98
C ALA A 110 -18.90 -8.00 3.14
N ALA A 111 -18.68 -9.07 2.35
CA ALA A 111 -19.44 -10.32 2.45
C ALA A 111 -19.24 -11.05 3.80
N ALA A 112 -18.09 -10.87 4.44
CA ALA A 112 -17.85 -11.37 5.80
C ALA A 112 -18.43 -10.47 6.91
N GLY A 113 -19.17 -9.40 6.56
CA GLY A 113 -19.77 -8.47 7.51
C GLY A 113 -18.75 -7.50 8.13
N LEU A 114 -17.56 -7.37 7.54
CA LEU A 114 -16.55 -6.41 7.95
C LEU A 114 -16.67 -5.13 7.13
N ARG A 115 -16.27 -4.01 7.73
CA ARG A 115 -16.25 -2.69 7.08
C ARG A 115 -14.87 -2.47 6.46
N PRO A 116 -14.73 -2.43 5.13
CA PRO A 116 -13.45 -2.16 4.50
C PRO A 116 -13.04 -0.70 4.71
N VAL A 117 -11.81 -0.48 5.15
CA VAL A 117 -11.24 0.86 5.35
C VAL A 117 -9.92 0.95 4.62
N ARG A 118 -9.73 1.99 3.81
CA ARG A 118 -8.45 2.25 3.15
C ARG A 118 -7.77 3.47 3.74
N LEU A 119 -6.52 3.31 4.17
CA LEU A 119 -5.66 4.40 4.61
C LEU A 119 -4.52 4.58 3.63
N MET A 120 -4.43 5.73 2.98
CA MET A 120 -3.35 6.05 2.03
C MET A 120 -2.64 7.37 2.37
N TYR A 121 -1.45 7.30 2.95
CA TYR A 121 -0.76 8.49 3.49
C TYR A 121 -0.31 9.51 2.44
N PHE A 122 0.23 9.06 1.30
CA PHE A 122 0.78 9.93 0.27
C PHE A 122 0.05 9.75 -1.06
N GLU A 123 -0.46 10.85 -1.61
CA GLU A 123 -1.17 10.81 -2.88
C GLU A 123 -0.24 10.54 -4.08
N PRO A 124 -0.71 9.80 -5.10
CA PRO A 124 0.02 9.69 -6.35
C PRO A 124 0.04 11.03 -7.10
N GLN A 125 1.15 11.32 -7.76
CA GLN A 125 1.30 12.52 -8.58
C GLN A 125 0.78 12.34 -10.02
N ARG A 126 0.83 11.11 -10.55
CA ARG A 126 0.42 10.82 -11.93
C ARG A 126 -1.09 10.92 -12.07
N GLN A 127 -1.56 11.66 -13.08
CA GLN A 127 -3.00 11.89 -13.31
C GLN A 127 -3.79 10.57 -13.47
N GLN A 128 -3.24 9.57 -14.15
CA GLN A 128 -3.89 8.27 -14.30
C GLN A 128 -4.07 7.54 -12.96
N ALA A 129 -3.04 7.54 -12.12
CA ALA A 129 -3.11 6.93 -10.79
C ALA A 129 -4.14 7.66 -9.92
N ARG A 130 -4.19 9.01 -9.97
CA ARG A 130 -5.23 9.80 -9.27
C ARG A 130 -6.65 9.41 -9.70
N LYS A 131 -6.90 9.24 -11.00
CA LYS A 131 -8.21 8.79 -11.52
C LYS A 131 -8.59 7.41 -10.97
N ILE A 132 -7.64 6.48 -10.91
CA ILE A 132 -7.87 5.13 -10.38
C ILE A 132 -8.16 5.18 -8.88
N GLN A 133 -7.40 5.94 -8.10
CA GLN A 133 -7.66 6.09 -6.67
C GLN A 133 -9.03 6.75 -6.39
N GLY A 134 -9.49 7.67 -7.24
CA GLY A 134 -10.85 8.22 -7.19
C GLY A 134 -11.94 7.14 -7.36
N ARG A 135 -11.78 6.26 -8.34
CA ARG A 135 -12.71 5.12 -8.55
C ARG A 135 -12.67 4.11 -7.41
N LEU A 136 -11.48 3.85 -6.86
CA LEU A 136 -11.34 3.00 -5.68
C LEU A 136 -12.06 3.61 -4.48
N ARG A 137 -11.91 4.92 -4.24
CA ARG A 137 -12.65 5.65 -3.20
C ARG A 137 -14.16 5.45 -3.34
N GLU A 138 -14.71 5.63 -4.54
CA GLU A 138 -16.14 5.37 -4.80
C GLU A 138 -16.53 3.92 -4.46
N SER A 139 -15.68 2.96 -4.82
CA SER A 139 -15.93 1.53 -4.57
C SER A 139 -15.93 1.19 -3.06
N TYR A 140 -14.98 1.74 -2.30
CA TYR A 140 -14.96 1.60 -0.84
C TYR A 140 -16.24 2.15 -0.21
N LEU A 141 -16.65 3.37 -0.59
CA LEU A 141 -17.87 3.99 -0.07
C LEU A 141 -19.14 3.21 -0.45
N GLN A 142 -19.23 2.72 -1.69
CA GLN A 142 -20.36 1.89 -2.14
C GLN A 142 -20.46 0.56 -1.40
N SER A 143 -19.33 0.01 -0.95
CA SER A 143 -19.31 -1.20 -0.09
C SER A 143 -19.65 -0.95 1.38
N GLY A 144 -20.05 0.27 1.74
CA GLY A 144 -20.30 0.67 3.14
C GLY A 144 -19.03 0.91 3.94
N GLY A 145 -17.88 1.00 3.26
CA GLY A 145 -16.56 1.23 3.82
C GLY A 145 -16.15 2.69 3.88
N GLU A 146 -14.87 2.90 4.18
CA GLU A 146 -14.26 4.23 4.30
C GLU A 146 -12.97 4.31 3.48
N TYR A 147 -12.63 5.53 3.03
CA TYR A 147 -11.41 5.78 2.27
C TYR A 147 -10.81 7.12 2.72
N HIS A 148 -9.65 7.05 3.35
CA HIS A 148 -8.91 8.19 3.88
C HIS A 148 -7.58 8.30 3.16
N SER A 149 -7.26 9.46 2.60
CA SER A 149 -5.99 9.66 1.90
C SER A 149 -5.40 11.04 2.12
N GLY A 150 -4.07 11.15 2.05
CA GLY A 150 -3.39 12.40 2.36
C GLY A 150 -3.55 12.72 3.85
N ASP A 151 -3.85 13.99 4.15
CA ASP A 151 -4.06 14.47 5.53
C ASP A 151 -5.16 13.69 6.27
N ASP A 152 -6.22 13.26 5.57
CA ASP A 152 -7.31 12.45 6.17
C ASP A 152 -6.80 11.12 6.75
N ALA A 153 -5.77 10.50 6.15
CA ALA A 153 -5.23 9.24 6.64
C ALA A 153 -4.51 9.43 7.98
N TRP A 154 -3.78 10.53 8.14
CA TRP A 154 -3.12 10.89 9.41
C TRP A 154 -4.15 11.20 10.50
N ILE A 155 -5.15 12.01 10.16
CA ILE A 155 -6.25 12.37 11.07
C ILE A 155 -7.04 11.13 11.51
N TYR A 156 -7.26 10.18 10.60
CA TYR A 156 -7.92 8.92 10.94
C TYR A 156 -7.15 8.15 12.02
N VAL A 157 -5.83 8.00 11.88
CA VAL A 157 -5.02 7.29 12.89
C VAL A 157 -5.03 8.04 14.22
N GLU A 158 -4.83 9.35 14.21
CA GLU A 158 -4.84 10.15 15.43
C GLU A 158 -6.20 10.10 16.13
N SER A 159 -7.30 10.30 15.42
CA SER A 159 -8.65 10.26 16.00
C SER A 159 -9.01 8.89 16.58
N ARG A 160 -8.47 7.80 16.03
CA ARG A 160 -8.75 6.43 16.47
C ARG A 160 -7.83 5.95 17.58
N THR A 161 -6.59 6.43 17.61
CA THR A 161 -5.54 5.89 18.49
C THR A 161 -5.04 6.90 19.51
N THR A 162 -5.41 8.18 19.39
CA THR A 162 -4.86 9.35 20.11
C THR A 162 -3.38 9.63 19.84
N VAL A 163 -2.77 8.90 18.91
CA VAL A 163 -1.36 9.05 18.52
C VAL A 163 -1.26 9.91 17.27
N ASP A 164 -0.61 11.07 17.38
CA ASP A 164 -0.17 11.85 16.22
C ASP A 164 1.04 11.18 15.58
N LEU A 165 0.76 10.16 14.75
CA LEU A 165 1.80 9.39 14.05
C LEU A 165 2.65 10.28 13.14
N ARG A 166 2.09 11.34 12.56
CA ARG A 166 2.83 12.22 11.66
C ARG A 166 3.91 12.96 12.42
N SER A 167 3.56 13.60 13.53
CA SER A 167 4.53 14.32 14.37
C SER A 167 5.60 13.39 14.92
N VAL A 168 5.23 12.18 15.35
CA VAL A 168 6.21 11.17 15.82
C VAL A 168 7.24 10.84 14.71
N LEU A 169 6.79 10.61 13.47
CA LEU A 169 7.70 10.29 12.36
C LEU A 169 8.55 11.50 11.95
N GLU A 170 7.99 12.71 11.95
CA GLU A 170 8.71 13.94 11.66
C GLU A 170 9.81 14.20 12.72
N ASP A 171 9.49 14.03 14.01
CA ASP A 171 10.44 14.14 15.13
C ASP A 171 11.57 13.11 14.99
N LEU A 172 11.25 11.83 14.75
CA LEU A 172 12.27 10.79 14.53
C LEU A 172 13.18 11.13 13.36
N SER A 173 12.62 11.66 12.26
CA SER A 173 13.40 12.04 11.08
C SER A 173 14.35 13.22 11.34
N SER A 174 14.00 14.11 12.27
CA SER A 174 14.83 15.26 12.62
C SER A 174 16.13 14.87 13.34
N HIS A 175 16.14 13.71 14.02
CA HIS A 175 17.30 13.17 14.73
C HIS A 175 18.24 12.32 13.84
N LEU A 176 17.85 12.07 12.58
CA LEU A 176 18.65 11.30 11.61
C LEU A 176 19.51 12.20 10.70
N ARG A 177 19.48 13.52 10.91
CA ARG A 177 20.28 14.52 10.19
C ARG A 177 21.44 15.01 11.05
#